data_AF-A0A8T0FQB6-F1
#
_entry.id   AF-A0A8T0FQB6-F1
#
_cell.length_a   1.000
_cell.length_b   1.000
_cell.length_c   1.000
_cell.angle_alpha   90.00
_cell.angle_beta   90.00
_cell.angle_gamma   90.00
#
_symmetry.space_group_name_H-M   'P 1'
#
loop_
_entity.id
_entity.type
_entity.pdbx_description
1 polymer ?
#
loop_
_entity_poly.entity_id
_entity_poly.type
_entity_poly.pdbx_seq_one_letter_code
_entity_poly.pdbx_strand_id
1 'polypeptide(L)'
;MNVFRLAGDLSHLLAIIILLLKIWKTRSCAGISGKSQILFALVYTTRYLDLLSNFISLYNSVMKVFFIGASWATLYLMYVKFKATYDRNHDTFRIEFLVIPVIILSLVVNHDLTLIVKF
;
A
#
# COMPACT_ATOMS: atom_id res chain seq x y z
N MET A 1 -11.85 -14.19 13.24
CA MET A 1 -12.13 -13.58 11.92
C MET A 1 -13.64 -13.60 11.71
N ASN A 2 -14.25 -12.56 11.14
CA ASN A 2 -15.67 -12.59 10.74
C ASN A 2 -15.78 -12.64 9.20
N VAL A 3 -16.93 -13.03 8.67
CA VAL A 3 -17.13 -13.23 7.23
C VAL A 3 -16.96 -11.95 6.42
N PHE A 4 -17.41 -10.81 6.95
CA PHE A 4 -17.32 -9.52 6.28
C PHE A 4 -15.87 -9.03 6.14
N ARG A 5 -15.05 -9.20 7.18
CA ARG A 5 -13.62 -8.87 7.13
C ARG A 5 -12.89 -9.75 6.13
N LEU A 6 -13.16 -11.06 6.15
CA LEU A 6 -12.54 -11.98 5.20
C LEU A 6 -12.88 -11.61 3.75
N ALA A 7 -14.16 -11.33 3.46
CA ALA A 7 -14.59 -10.90 2.13
C ALA A 7 -13.92 -9.58 1.71
N GLY A 8 -13.81 -8.61 2.63
CA GLY A 8 -13.10 -7.36 2.40
C GLY A 8 -11.62 -7.57 2.08
N ASP A 9 -10.93 -8.41 2.84
CA ASP A 9 -9.51 -8.72 2.64
C ASP A 9 -9.27 -9.39 1.27
N LEU A 10 -10.15 -10.34 0.88
CA LEU A 10 -10.09 -11.00 -0.41
C LEU A 10 -10.42 -10.06 -1.58
N SER A 11 -11.38 -9.17 -1.41
CA SER A 11 -11.69 -8.13 -2.41
C SER A 11 -10.52 -7.18 -2.62
N HIS A 12 -9.86 -6.78 -1.54
CA HIS A 12 -8.67 -5.94 -1.60
C HIS A 12 -7.50 -6.65 -2.30
N LEU A 13 -7.27 -7.93 -1.94
CA LEU A 13 -6.27 -8.78 -2.59
C LEU A 13 -6.51 -8.85 -4.11
N LEU A 14 -7.76 -9.10 -4.50
CA LEU A 14 -8.15 -9.19 -5.90
C LEU A 14 -7.88 -7.88 -6.66
N ALA A 15 -8.21 -6.72 -6.08
CA ALA A 15 -7.96 -5.43 -6.70
C ALA A 15 -6.47 -5.19 -7.00
N ILE A 16 -5.58 -5.55 -6.06
CA ILE A 16 -4.13 -5.41 -6.21
C ILE A 16 -3.60 -6.36 -7.29
N ILE A 17 -4.08 -7.60 -7.32
CA ILE A 17 -3.72 -8.59 -8.34
C ILE A 17 -4.15 -8.10 -9.72
N ILE A 18 -5.38 -7.59 -9.86
CA ILE A 18 -5.88 -7.04 -11.13
C ILE A 18 -4.99 -5.90 -11.61
N LEU A 19 -4.62 -4.96 -10.73
CA LEU A 19 -3.75 -3.84 -11.07
C LEU A 19 -2.37 -4.32 -11.56
N LEU A 20 -1.72 -5.21 -10.81
CA LEU A 20 -0.42 -5.78 -11.18
C LEU A 20 -0.49 -6.53 -12.51
N LEU A 21 -1.50 -7.36 -12.70
CA LEU A 21 -1.71 -8.10 -13.95
C LEU A 21 -1.99 -7.15 -15.12
N LYS A 22 -2.77 -6.07 -14.91
CA LYS A 22 -3.02 -5.05 -15.93
C LYS A 22 -1.71 -4.41 -16.38
N ILE A 23 -0.88 -3.94 -15.44
CA ILE A 23 0.41 -3.32 -15.76
C ILE A 23 1.34 -4.33 -16.45
N TRP A 24 1.43 -5.56 -15.94
CA TRP A 24 2.32 -6.58 -16.48
C TRP A 24 1.92 -7.04 -17.88
N LYS A 25 0.63 -7.33 -18.11
CA LYS A 25 0.14 -7.82 -19.41
C LYS A 25 0.14 -6.73 -20.47
N THR A 26 -0.25 -5.51 -20.12
CA THR A 26 -0.26 -4.37 -21.07
C THR A 26 1.12 -3.72 -21.24
N ARG A 27 2.10 -4.09 -20.39
CA ARG A 27 3.45 -3.50 -20.35
C ARG A 27 3.42 -1.97 -20.22
N SER A 28 2.36 -1.46 -19.59
CA SER A 28 2.07 -0.03 -19.51
C SER A 28 1.41 0.32 -18.18
N CYS A 29 1.86 1.44 -17.59
CA CYS A 29 1.25 2.08 -16.44
C CYS A 29 0.53 3.39 -16.78
N ALA A 30 0.22 3.63 -18.07
CA ALA A 30 -0.52 4.82 -18.50
C ALA A 30 -1.87 4.94 -17.77
N GLY A 31 -2.19 6.16 -17.34
CA GLY A 31 -3.42 6.51 -16.62
C GLY A 31 -3.46 6.07 -15.15
N ILE A 32 -2.36 5.58 -14.58
CA ILE A 32 -2.28 5.18 -13.16
C ILE A 32 -1.47 6.23 -12.40
N SER A 33 -2.05 6.79 -11.34
CA SER A 33 -1.30 7.70 -10.44
C SER A 33 -0.24 6.92 -9.68
N GLY A 34 1.03 7.26 -9.92
CA GLY A 34 2.16 6.70 -9.22
C GLY A 34 2.24 7.25 -7.80
N LYS A 35 1.75 8.47 -7.55
CA LYS A 35 1.68 9.08 -6.22
C LYS A 35 0.71 8.33 -5.31
N SER A 36 -0.46 7.91 -5.80
CA SER A 36 -1.36 7.04 -5.04
C SER A 36 -0.72 5.69 -4.70
N GLN A 37 0.03 5.09 -5.63
CA GLN A 37 0.74 3.83 -5.33
C GLN A 37 1.84 4.00 -4.27
N ILE A 38 2.52 5.16 -4.24
CA ILE A 38 3.48 5.48 -3.16
C ILE A 38 2.75 5.56 -1.82
N LEU A 39 1.60 6.23 -1.78
CA LEU A 39 0.80 6.34 -0.56
C LEU A 39 0.29 4.97 -0.07
N PHE A 40 -0.16 4.08 -0.97
CA PHE A 40 -0.53 2.71 -0.59
C PHE A 40 0.64 1.91 -0.03
N ALA A 41 1.82 1.97 -0.68
CA ALA A 41 3.02 1.30 -0.17
C ALA A 41 3.42 1.82 1.21
N LEU A 42 3.32 3.15 1.43
CA LEU A 42 3.54 3.76 2.73
C LEU A 42 2.55 3.23 3.77
N VAL A 43 1.25 3.20 3.46
CA VAL A 43 0.20 2.68 4.36
C VAL A 43 0.49 1.25 4.80
N TYR A 44 0.80 0.33 3.88
CA TYR A 44 1.07 -1.06 4.26
C TYR A 44 2.39 -1.20 5.03
N THR A 45 3.41 -0.44 4.66
CA THR A 45 4.69 -0.46 5.36
C THR A 45 4.52 0.02 6.81
N THR A 46 3.84 1.15 7.04
CA THR A 46 3.63 1.69 8.39
C THR A 46 2.64 0.86 9.20
N ARG A 47 1.60 0.29 8.57
CA ARG A 47 0.58 -0.50 9.26
C ARG A 47 1.10 -1.86 9.73
N TYR A 48 2.03 -2.45 8.98
CA TYR A 48 2.49 -3.82 9.21
C TYR A 48 3.93 -3.89 9.72
N LEU A 49 4.41 -2.83 10.39
CA LEU A 49 5.71 -2.83 11.09
C LEU A 49 5.80 -3.93 12.16
N ASP A 50 4.66 -4.35 12.69
CA ASP A 50 4.53 -5.41 13.69
C ASP A 50 4.75 -6.83 13.13
N LEU A 51 4.95 -6.98 11.81
CA LEU A 51 5.11 -8.27 11.14
C LEU A 51 6.24 -9.13 11.73
N LEU A 52 7.33 -8.49 12.18
CA LEU A 52 8.48 -9.19 12.77
C LEU A 52 8.40 -9.34 14.29
N SER A 53 7.53 -8.57 14.96
CA SER A 53 7.41 -8.58 16.42
C SER A 53 6.26 -9.42 16.92
N ASN A 54 5.16 -9.54 16.16
CA ASN A 54 3.92 -10.16 16.60
C ASN A 54 3.42 -11.19 15.59
N PHE A 55 3.50 -12.47 15.94
CA PHE A 55 2.92 -13.55 15.15
C PHE A 55 1.52 -13.91 15.67
N ILE A 56 0.50 -13.57 14.89
CA ILE A 56 -0.91 -13.87 15.22
C ILE A 56 -1.34 -15.20 14.60
N SER A 57 -1.10 -15.36 13.29
CA SER A 57 -1.40 -16.57 12.54
C SER A 57 -0.68 -16.57 11.20
N LEU A 58 -0.52 -17.76 10.60
CA LEU A 58 0.09 -17.90 9.28
C LEU A 58 -0.65 -17.09 8.22
N TYR A 59 -1.99 -17.13 8.21
CA TYR A 59 -2.82 -16.34 7.29
C TYR A 59 -2.52 -14.84 7.42
N ASN A 60 -2.45 -14.32 8.66
CA ASN A 60 -2.19 -12.90 8.89
C ASN A 60 -0.81 -12.48 8.37
N SER A 61 0.24 -13.24 8.72
CA SER A 61 1.61 -12.93 8.28
C SER A 61 1.75 -13.02 6.76
N VAL A 62 1.18 -14.04 6.13
CA VAL A 62 1.21 -14.20 4.66
C VAL A 62 0.49 -13.04 3.97
N MET A 63 -0.69 -12.64 4.44
CA MET A 63 -1.42 -11.51 3.86
C MET A 63 -0.64 -10.19 4.00
N LYS A 64 -0.04 -9.92 5.17
CA LYS A 64 0.81 -8.74 5.39
C LYS A 64 1.99 -8.71 4.42
N VAL A 65 2.73 -9.81 4.29
CA VAL A 65 3.85 -9.94 3.34
C VAL A 65 3.37 -9.71 1.91
N PHE A 66 2.22 -10.27 1.53
CA PHE A 66 1.66 -10.07 0.20
C PHE A 66 1.35 -8.58 -0.06
N PHE A 67 0.64 -7.89 0.83
CA PHE A 67 0.29 -6.48 0.65
C PHE A 67 1.52 -5.58 0.53
N ILE A 68 2.54 -5.80 1.37
CA ILE A 68 3.81 -5.08 1.28
C ILE A 68 4.50 -5.40 -0.06
N GLY A 69 4.72 -6.68 -0.35
CA GLY A 69 5.42 -7.11 -1.57
C GLY A 69 4.75 -6.62 -2.85
N ALA A 70 3.42 -6.74 -2.94
CA ALA A 70 2.65 -6.35 -4.11
C ALA A 70 2.63 -4.82 -4.34
N SER A 71 2.55 -4.02 -3.27
CA SER A 71 2.60 -2.55 -3.39
C SER A 71 3.97 -2.06 -3.84
N TRP A 72 5.06 -2.59 -3.27
CA TRP A 72 6.42 -2.30 -3.71
C TRP A 72 6.70 -2.84 -5.13
N ALA A 73 6.17 -4.00 -5.50
CA ALA A 73 6.25 -4.51 -6.86
C ALA A 73 5.54 -3.58 -7.85
N THR A 74 4.36 -3.04 -7.49
CA THR A 74 3.64 -2.08 -8.32
C THR A 74 4.48 -0.82 -8.54
N LEU A 75 5.11 -0.29 -7.50
CA LEU A 75 6.04 0.84 -7.61
C LEU A 75 7.23 0.52 -8.51
N TYR A 76 7.84 -0.65 -8.36
CA TYR A 76 8.93 -1.09 -9.23
C TYR A 76 8.49 -1.15 -10.70
N LEU A 77 7.31 -1.71 -10.98
CA LEU A 77 6.78 -1.76 -12.34
C LEU A 77 6.55 -0.35 -12.91
N MET A 78 6.03 0.57 -12.11
CA MET A 78 5.72 1.93 -12.57
C MET A 78 6.95 2.82 -12.74
N TYR A 79 7.85 2.84 -11.77
CA TYR A 79 8.95 3.80 -11.71
C TYR A 79 10.28 3.27 -12.28
N VAL A 80 10.39 1.95 -12.46
CA VAL A 80 11.60 1.32 -13.01
C VAL A 80 11.29 0.60 -14.32
N LYS A 81 10.44 -0.43 -14.30
CA LYS A 81 10.27 -1.34 -15.46
C LYS A 81 9.54 -0.69 -16.64
N PHE A 82 8.45 0.01 -16.39
CA PHE A 82 7.57 0.63 -17.39
C PHE A 82 7.50 2.16 -17.25
N LYS A 83 8.57 2.76 -16.69
CA LYS A 83 8.70 4.21 -16.45
C LYS A 83 8.38 5.07 -17.68
N ALA A 84 8.70 4.60 -18.89
CA ALA A 84 8.44 5.32 -20.13
C ALA A 84 6.94 5.58 -20.39
N THR A 85 6.05 4.75 -19.82
CA THR A 85 4.59 4.88 -19.98
C THR A 85 3.93 5.64 -18.82
N TYR A 86 4.71 6.04 -17.82
CA TYR A 86 4.20 6.76 -16.67
C TYR A 86 3.99 8.24 -16.99
N ASP A 87 2.75 8.69 -16.90
CA ASP A 87 2.36 10.05 -17.23
C ASP A 87 2.55 11.01 -16.06
N ARG A 88 3.80 11.44 -15.86
CA ARG A 88 4.16 12.37 -14.78
C ARG A 88 3.52 13.75 -14.93
N ASN A 89 3.23 14.17 -16.15
CA ASN A 89 2.68 15.50 -16.43
C ASN A 89 1.23 15.60 -15.98
N HIS A 90 0.50 14.49 -15.96
CA HIS A 90 -0.88 14.43 -15.46
C HIS A 90 -0.96 14.02 -13.97
N ASP A 91 0.05 13.38 -13.40
CA ASP A 91 0.12 13.07 -11.95
C ASP A 91 0.74 14.22 -11.13
N THR A 92 0.07 15.38 -11.09
CA THR A 92 0.61 16.64 -10.52
C THR A 92 0.28 16.87 -9.05
N PHE A 93 -0.53 16.01 -8.42
CA PHE A 93 -0.98 16.19 -7.03
C PHE A 93 0.19 16.34 -6.05
N ARG A 94 0.16 17.33 -5.16
CA ARG A 94 1.22 17.56 -4.19
C ARG A 94 0.95 16.74 -2.92
N ILE A 95 1.61 15.58 -2.82
CA ILE A 95 1.41 14.62 -1.73
C ILE A 95 1.74 15.19 -0.35
N GLU A 96 2.54 16.26 -0.29
CA GLU A 96 2.94 16.93 0.95
C GLU A 96 1.73 17.48 1.70
N PHE A 97 0.72 18.00 0.97
CA PHE A 97 -0.52 18.49 1.56
C PHE A 97 -1.39 17.39 2.16
N LEU A 98 -1.10 16.12 1.85
CA LEU A 98 -1.78 14.98 2.46
C LEU A 98 -0.93 14.39 3.59
N VAL A 99 0.36 14.16 3.34
CA VAL A 99 1.25 13.50 4.31
C VAL A 99 1.48 14.36 5.56
N ILE A 100 1.69 15.68 5.42
CA ILE A 100 1.98 16.55 6.58
C ILE A 100 0.79 16.59 7.55
N PRO A 101 -0.46 16.89 7.13
CA PRO A 101 -1.60 16.88 8.05
C PRO A 101 -1.86 15.51 8.67
N VAL A 102 -1.68 14.42 7.90
CA VAL A 102 -1.87 13.05 8.41
C VAL A 102 -0.84 12.72 9.49
N ILE A 103 0.43 13.10 9.32
CA ILE A 103 1.46 12.92 10.35
C ILE A 103 1.09 13.70 11.61
N ILE A 104 0.76 14.99 11.49
CA ILE A 104 0.37 15.82 12.65
C ILE A 104 -0.84 15.20 13.36
N LEU A 105 -1.88 14.82 12.61
CA LEU A 105 -3.09 14.24 13.17
C LEU A 105 -2.80 12.91 13.87
N SER A 106 -1.92 12.07 13.31
CA SER A 106 -1.54 10.80 13.95
C SER A 106 -0.81 10.98 15.29
N LEU A 107 -0.11 12.11 15.48
CA LEU A 107 0.57 12.43 16.74
C LEU A 107 -0.36 13.08 17.77
N VAL A 108 -1.33 13.89 17.32
CA VAL A 108 -2.27 14.59 18.21
C VAL A 108 -3.46 13.71 18.60
N VAL A 109 -3.94 12.86 17.68
CA VAL A 109 -5.12 12.01 17.84
C VAL A 109 -4.73 10.55 17.64
N ASN A 110 -4.24 9.92 18.72
CA ASN A 110 -3.95 8.50 18.80
C ASN A 110 -4.49 7.90 20.10
N HIS A 111 -4.61 6.57 20.14
CA HIS A 111 -4.97 5.85 21.35
C HIS A 111 -3.82 5.83 22.36
N ASP A 112 -2.60 5.59 21.87
CA ASP A 112 -1.39 5.53 22.68
C ASP A 112 -0.22 6.17 21.92
N LEU A 113 0.57 7.01 22.61
CA LEU A 113 1.79 7.61 22.08
C LEU A 113 2.95 6.61 22.10
N THR A 114 2.82 5.53 21.32
CA THR A 114 3.86 4.51 21.14
C THR A 114 4.20 4.33 19.67
N LEU A 115 5.49 4.06 19.38
CA LEU A 115 5.97 3.90 18.00
C LEU A 115 5.54 2.58 17.35
N ILE A 116 5.41 1.52 18.15
CA ILE A 116 4.97 0.19 17.71
C ILE A 116 3.98 -0.31 18.76
N VAL A 117 2.73 -0.52 18.35
CA VAL A 117 1.72 -1.15 19.20
C VAL A 117 2.11 -2.62 19.38
N LYS A 118 2.43 -2.99 20.61
CA LYS A 118 2.60 -4.38 21.02
C LYS A 118 1.23 -4.90 21.45
N PHE A 119 0.72 -5.92 20.77
CA PHE A 119 -0.51 -6.62 21.14
C PHE A 119 -0.18 -7.86 21.96
#